data_AF-F3MCF8-F1
#
_entry.id   AF-F3MCF8-F1
#
_cell.length_a   1.000
_cell.length_b   1.000
_cell.length_c   1.000
_cell.angle_alpha   90.00
_cell.angle_beta   90.00
_cell.angle_gamma   90.00
#
_symmetry.space_group_name_H-M   'P 1'
#
loop_
_entity.id
_entity.type
_entity.pdbx_description
1 polymer ?
#
loop_
_entity_poly.entity_id
_entity_poly.type
_entity_poly.pdbx_seq_one_letter_code
_entity_poly.pdbx_strand_id
1 'polypeptide(L)' 'MVFLCEYDGGTPYCKSPDEVDSVQWMTLSEIRDHPQTPPWTMESVQRAEEARRKLK' A
#
# COMPACT_ATOMS: atom_id res chain seq x y z
N MET A 1 2.87 -10.65 -7.42
CA MET A 1 1.40 -10.58 -7.60
C MET A 1 0.86 -9.62 -6.55
N VAL A 2 -0.12 -8.77 -6.89
CA VAL A 2 -0.69 -7.74 -5.99
C VAL A 2 -2.20 -7.91 -5.96
N PHE A 3 -2.81 -7.83 -4.78
CA PHE A 3 -4.26 -7.96 -4.57
C PHE A 3 -4.81 -6.67 -3.95
N LEU A 4 -5.99 -6.25 -4.43
CA LEU A 4 -6.78 -5.20 -3.79
C LEU A 4 -7.71 -5.88 -2.78
N CYS A 5 -7.62 -5.48 -1.51
CA CYS A 5 -8.38 -6.08 -0.41
C CYS A 5 -9.23 -5.03 0.31
N GLU A 6 -10.28 -5.52 0.97
CA GLU A 6 -11.04 -4.74 1.95
C GLU A 6 -10.34 -4.79 3.30
N TYR A 7 -10.46 -3.69 4.06
CA TYR A 7 -9.94 -3.62 5.40
C TYR A 7 -11.00 -4.12 6.39
N ASP A 8 -10.73 -5.25 7.04
CA ASP A 8 -11.64 -5.87 8.01
C ASP A 8 -11.52 -5.23 9.41
N GLY A 9 -10.29 -4.96 9.87
CA GLY A 9 -10.03 -4.29 11.16
C GLY A 9 -8.64 -4.56 11.74
N GLY A 10 -8.38 -4.02 12.93
CA GLY A 10 -7.16 -4.25 13.71
C GLY A 10 -6.19 -3.06 13.81
N THR A 11 -4.96 -3.33 14.21
CA THR A 11 -3.85 -2.36 14.23
C THR A 11 -2.65 -2.99 13.52
N PRO A 12 -2.04 -2.33 12.52
CA PRO A 12 -0.89 -2.87 11.83
C PRO A 12 0.32 -2.98 12.77
N TYR A 13 1.10 -4.05 12.66
CA TYR A 13 2.37 -4.21 13.36
C TYR A 13 3.35 -5.04 12.51
N CYS A 14 4.65 -4.85 12.74
CA CYS A 14 5.68 -5.65 12.07
C CYS A 14 5.66 -7.08 12.60
N LYS A 15 5.27 -8.04 11.76
CA LYS A 15 5.25 -9.45 12.14
C LYS A 15 6.65 -10.07 12.21
N SER A 16 7.59 -9.57 11.41
CA SER A 16 8.98 -10.02 11.35
C SER A 16 9.90 -8.80 11.39
N PRO A 17 10.32 -8.32 12.59
CA PRO A 17 11.13 -7.12 12.73
C PRO A 17 12.52 -7.20 12.06
N ASP A 18 13.05 -8.42 11.86
CA ASP A 18 14.33 -8.64 11.18
C ASP A 18 14.25 -8.38 9.66
N GLU A 19 13.03 -8.42 9.09
CA GLU A 19 12.77 -8.23 7.65
C GLU A 19 12.02 -6.92 7.36
N VAL A 20 11.16 -6.48 8.29
CA VAL A 20 10.27 -5.34 8.13
C VAL A 20 10.48 -4.35 9.27
N ASP A 21 11.01 -3.18 8.92
CA ASP A 21 11.29 -2.09 9.85
C ASP A 21 10.01 -1.48 10.46
N SER A 22 9.06 -1.06 9.61
CA SER A 22 7.80 -0.46 10.07
C SER A 22 6.63 -0.72 9.12
N VAL A 23 5.40 -0.62 9.65
CA VAL A 23 4.16 -0.67 8.86
C VAL A 23 3.40 0.63 9.07
N GLN A 24 3.08 1.33 7.98
CA GLN A 24 2.42 2.63 7.99
C GLN A 24 1.20 2.61 7.07
N TRP A 25 0.15 3.34 7.48
CA TRP A 25 -0.95 3.67 6.58
C TRP A 25 -0.59 4.93 5.80
N MET A 26 -0.79 4.89 4.49
CA MET A 26 -0.47 6.01 3.60
C MET A 26 -1.58 6.19 2.56
N THR A 27 -1.87 7.43 2.25
CA THR A 27 -2.68 7.84 1.11
C THR A 27 -1.91 7.66 -0.20
N LEU A 28 -2.63 7.63 -1.32
CA LEU A 28 -2.02 7.57 -2.65
C LEU A 28 -1.04 8.71 -2.91
N SER A 29 -1.37 9.93 -2.48
CA SER A 29 -0.50 11.10 -2.61
C SER A 29 0.78 10.93 -1.80
N GLU A 30 0.68 10.46 -0.55
CA GLU A 30 1.86 10.23 0.29
C GLU A 30 2.78 9.17 -0.33
N ILE A 31 2.22 8.06 -0.85
CA ILE A 31 3.03 7.03 -1.52
C ILE A 31 3.73 7.59 -2.77
N ARG A 32 3.02 8.39 -3.57
CA ARG A 32 3.55 9.00 -4.80
C ARG A 32 4.70 9.94 -4.52
N ASP A 33 4.56 10.75 -3.48
CA ASP A 33 5.50 11.81 -3.17
C ASP A 33 6.64 11.30 -2.25
N HIS A 34 6.59 10.04 -1.82
CA HIS A 34 7.61 9.41 -0.97
C HIS A 34 8.86 9.01 -1.77
N PRO A 35 10.06 9.48 -1.37
CA PRO A 35 11.29 9.34 -2.17
C PRO A 35 11.78 7.89 -2.29
N GLN A 36 11.38 7.01 -1.38
CA GLN A 36 11.80 5.61 -1.38
C GLN A 36 10.79 4.68 -2.06
N THR A 37 9.68 5.21 -2.62
CA THR A 37 8.70 4.37 -3.31
C THR A 37 9.30 3.84 -4.62
N PRO A 38 9.48 2.52 -4.77
CA PRO A 38 10.01 1.98 -6.00
C PRO A 38 9.02 2.16 -7.16
N PRO A 39 9.49 2.31 -8.41
CA PRO A 39 8.62 2.55 -9.57
C PRO A 39 7.52 1.48 -9.76
N TRP A 40 7.86 0.20 -9.54
CA TRP A 40 6.92 -0.92 -9.67
C TRP A 40 5.83 -0.92 -8.57
N THR A 41 6.16 -0.43 -7.38
CA THR A 41 5.20 -0.27 -6.29
C THR A 41 4.22 0.84 -6.65
N MET A 42 4.72 1.97 -7.17
CA MET A 42 3.86 3.07 -7.60
C MET A 42 2.90 2.63 -8.72
N GLU A 43 3.39 1.91 -9.71
CA GLU A 43 2.56 1.36 -10.80
C GLU A 43 1.46 0.43 -10.26
N SER A 44 1.81 -0.45 -9.32
CA SER A 44 0.86 -1.36 -8.69
C SER A 44 -0.21 -0.62 -7.90
N VAL A 45 0.20 0.40 -7.13
CA VAL A 45 -0.69 1.24 -6.33
C VAL A 45 -1.63 2.07 -7.21
N GLN A 46 -1.16 2.59 -8.36
CA GLN A 46 -2.02 3.29 -9.34
C GLN A 46 -3.10 2.36 -9.91
N ARG A 47 -2.71 1.16 -10.36
CA ARG A 47 -3.66 0.15 -10.87
C ARG A 47 -4.68 -0.24 -9.79
N ALA A 48 -4.25 -0.37 -8.54
CA ALA A 48 -5.13 -0.68 -7.42
C ALA A 48 -6.13 0.46 -7.14
N GLU A 49 -5.71 1.72 -7.18
CA GLU A 49 -6.61 2.87 -7.03
C GLU A 49 -7.65 2.94 -8.17
N GLU A 50 -7.24 2.72 -9.42
CA GLU A 50 -8.15 2.66 -10.56
C GLU A 50 -9.19 1.54 -10.42
N ALA A 51 -8.76 0.36 -9.97
CA ALA A 51 -9.66 -0.76 -9.69
C ALA A 51 -10.63 -0.42 -8.55
N ARG A 52 -10.14 0.17 -7.46
CA ARG A 52 -10.95 0.60 -6.31
C ARG A 52 -12.04 1.61 -6.70
N ARG A 53 -11.73 2.54 -7.63
CA ARG A 53 -12.70 3.53 -8.14
C ARG A 53 -13.82 2.90 -8.97
N LYS A 54 -13.57 1.75 -9.62
CA LYS A 54 -14.57 1.02 -10.41
C LYS A 54 -15.51 0.16 -9.56
N LEU A 55 -15.13 -0.12 -8.30
CA LEU A 55 -15.96 -0.86 -7.34
C LEU A 55 -16.99 0.03 -6.63
N LYS A 56 -16.88 1.36 -6.77
CA LYS A 56 -17.84 2.34 -6.26
C LYS A 56 -18.89 2.66 -7.32
#